data_AF-A0A8C9PAG7-F1
#
_entry.id   AF-A0A8C9PAG7-F1
#
_cell.length_a   1.000
_cell.length_b   1.000
_cell.length_c   1.000
_cell.angle_alpha   90.00
_cell.angle_beta   90.00
_cell.angle_gamma   90.00
#
_symmetry.space_group_name_H-M   'P 1'
#
loop_
_entity.id
_entity.type
_entity.pdbx_description
1 polymer ?
#
loop_
_entity_poly.entity_id
_entity_poly.type
_entity_poly.pdbx_seq_one_letter_code
_entity_poly.pdbx_strand_id
1 'polypeptide(L)'
;MGKGGNQGEGATEREKHNQRTDKWLVVDCKVYNVTKWSTRHPGGHRVIAHYAGEEATDAFNAFHPDLDFVRKFLKPLLIGELAPEEPSLDRGKSAQITEDFRNLKKTAEDMNLFKTNHLFFFLLLAHIIAMESIAWFTVFYFGNGWISTLVTAFVLATSQAQAGWLQHDYGHLSVYKKSKWNHIVHKFVIGHLKGASAKWWNHRHFQHHAKPNVFHKDPDVKMLHVFVLGEQQALEYGKKKLKYLPYNHQHQYFFLIGPPLLIPLYFQYQIIMTMIVHKHWVDLAWAISYYARFFCTYIPFYGILGSLLFLNFIRFLESHWFVWVTQMNHIVMEIDLDHYSLVATCNVEQSFFNDWFSGHLNFQIEHQ
;
A
#
# COMPACT_ATOMS: atom_id res chain seq x y z
N MET A 1 14.82 -50.97 16.53
CA MET A 1 14.79 -49.96 15.44
C MET A 1 13.45 -49.27 15.49
N GLY A 2 13.45 -48.00 15.88
CA GLY A 2 12.24 -47.23 16.15
C GLY A 2 11.50 -46.83 14.88
N LYS A 3 10.18 -46.75 15.00
CA LYS A 3 9.35 -45.82 14.23
C LYS A 3 8.67 -44.93 15.25
N GLY A 4 9.20 -43.71 15.38
CA GLY A 4 8.58 -42.65 16.17
C GLY A 4 7.20 -42.35 15.60
N GLY A 5 6.20 -42.40 16.46
CA GLY A 5 4.86 -41.92 16.14
C GLY A 5 4.93 -40.42 15.93
N ASN A 6 4.56 -39.98 14.73
CA ASN A 6 4.22 -38.59 14.48
C ASN A 6 2.83 -38.37 15.10
N GLN A 7 2.79 -37.98 16.38
CA GLN A 7 1.56 -37.50 17.00
C GLN A 7 1.15 -36.22 16.28
N GLY A 8 -0.02 -36.24 15.65
CA GLY A 8 -0.65 -35.05 15.11
C GLY A 8 -1.08 -34.14 16.26
N GLU A 9 -0.38 -33.04 16.46
CA GLU A 9 -0.85 -31.94 17.31
C GLU A 9 -1.91 -31.14 16.54
N GLY A 10 -3.17 -31.31 16.94
CA GLY A 10 -4.32 -30.57 16.40
C GLY A 10 -4.15 -29.06 16.52
N ALA A 11 -4.90 -28.31 15.71
CA ALA A 11 -4.95 -26.85 15.81
C ALA A 11 -5.39 -26.42 17.22
N THR A 12 -4.73 -25.40 17.77
CA THR A 12 -5.13 -24.72 19.01
C THR A 12 -6.56 -24.20 18.88
N GLU A 13 -7.26 -23.99 19.99
CA GLU A 13 -8.68 -23.58 19.94
C GLU A 13 -8.86 -22.28 19.14
N ARG A 14 -7.97 -21.30 19.33
CA ARG A 14 -7.99 -20.03 18.60
C ARG A 14 -7.87 -20.18 17.07
N GLU A 15 -7.05 -21.12 16.59
CA GLU A 15 -6.80 -21.34 15.15
C GLU A 15 -8.08 -21.80 14.42
N LYS A 16 -9.06 -22.34 15.15
CA LYS A 16 -10.38 -22.72 14.61
C LYS A 16 -11.27 -21.51 14.33
N HIS A 17 -11.05 -20.39 15.02
CA HIS A 17 -11.83 -19.15 14.90
C HIS A 17 -11.24 -18.20 13.85
N ASN A 18 -11.11 -18.70 12.61
CA ASN A 18 -10.50 -18.00 11.48
C ASN A 18 -11.49 -17.71 10.33
N GLN A 19 -12.79 -17.90 10.55
CA GLN A 19 -13.83 -17.82 9.51
C GLN A 19 -14.51 -16.45 9.48
N ARG A 20 -15.18 -16.11 8.37
CA ARG A 20 -15.87 -14.82 8.23
C ARG A 20 -16.90 -14.55 9.34
N THR A 21 -17.56 -15.60 9.80
CA THR A 21 -18.61 -15.57 10.83
C THR A 21 -18.10 -15.86 12.23
N ASP A 22 -16.80 -16.15 12.37
CA ASP A 22 -16.20 -16.54 13.65
C ASP A 22 -14.70 -16.20 13.63
N LYS A 23 -14.36 -15.05 14.23
CA LYS A 23 -13.02 -14.47 14.19
C LYS A 23 -12.55 -14.13 15.58
N TRP A 24 -11.53 -14.83 16.05
CA TRP A 24 -10.81 -14.47 17.26
C TRP A 24 -9.42 -13.96 16.90
N LEU A 25 -8.83 -13.14 17.77
CA LEU A 25 -7.43 -12.76 17.66
C LEU A 25 -6.82 -12.66 19.06
N VAL A 26 -5.51 -12.83 19.13
CA VAL A 26 -4.75 -12.68 20.37
C VAL A 26 -3.95 -11.38 20.33
N VAL A 27 -4.02 -10.59 21.41
CA VAL A 27 -3.16 -9.42 21.65
C VAL A 27 -2.76 -9.42 23.12
N ASP A 28 -1.47 -9.26 23.42
CA ASP A 28 -0.92 -9.25 24.77
C ASP A 28 -1.36 -10.49 25.59
N CYS A 29 -1.32 -11.68 24.97
CA CYS A 29 -1.79 -12.97 25.52
C CYS A 29 -3.30 -13.02 25.88
N LYS A 30 -4.09 -12.06 25.41
CA LYS A 30 -5.55 -11.99 25.63
C LYS A 30 -6.31 -12.32 24.37
N VAL A 31 -7.39 -13.08 24.51
CA VAL A 31 -8.22 -13.55 23.39
C VAL A 31 -9.42 -12.64 23.22
N TYR A 32 -9.61 -12.13 21.99
CA TYR A 32 -10.67 -11.19 21.65
C TYR A 32 -11.57 -11.74 20.55
N ASN A 33 -12.89 -11.73 20.76
CA ASN A 33 -13.85 -12.02 19.70
C ASN A 33 -14.14 -10.76 18.88
N VAL A 34 -13.59 -10.71 17.67
CA VAL A 34 -13.70 -9.55 16.78
C VAL A 34 -14.71 -9.73 15.65
N THR A 35 -15.48 -10.82 15.67
CA THR A 35 -16.44 -11.19 14.63
C THR A 35 -17.33 -10.01 14.22
N LYS A 36 -18.07 -9.44 15.18
CA LYS A 36 -18.97 -8.30 14.95
C LYS A 36 -18.21 -6.97 14.81
N TRP A 37 -17.10 -6.82 15.52
CA TRP A 37 -16.30 -5.59 15.50
C TRP A 37 -15.62 -5.35 14.14
N SER A 38 -15.26 -6.43 13.43
CA SER A 38 -14.51 -6.35 12.17
C SER A 38 -15.14 -5.43 11.13
N THR A 39 -16.48 -5.36 11.05
CA THR A 39 -17.20 -4.49 10.10
C THR A 39 -17.15 -3.00 10.45
N ARG A 40 -16.84 -2.66 11.71
CA ARG A 40 -16.74 -1.30 12.23
C ARG A 40 -15.30 -0.82 12.38
N HIS A 41 -14.34 -1.73 12.19
CA HIS A 41 -12.93 -1.42 12.34
C HIS A 41 -12.51 -0.31 11.35
N PRO A 42 -11.89 0.80 11.81
CA PRO A 42 -11.49 1.90 10.94
C PRO A 42 -10.51 1.52 9.82
N GLY A 43 -9.61 0.57 10.06
CA GLY A 43 -8.71 0.01 9.04
C GLY A 43 -9.40 -0.92 8.04
N GLY A 44 -10.68 -1.23 8.25
CA GLY A 44 -11.49 -2.10 7.40
C GLY A 44 -11.54 -3.55 7.88
N HIS A 45 -12.60 -4.24 7.45
CA HIS A 45 -12.91 -5.61 7.88
C HIS A 45 -11.99 -6.69 7.31
N ARG A 46 -11.28 -6.40 6.21
CA ARG A 46 -10.35 -7.34 5.57
C ARG A 46 -9.03 -7.42 6.32
N VAL A 47 -8.44 -6.26 6.66
CA VAL A 47 -7.19 -6.18 7.43
C VAL A 47 -7.26 -6.99 8.72
N ILE A 48 -8.30 -6.77 9.53
CA ILE A 48 -8.49 -7.54 10.77
C ILE A 48 -8.78 -9.03 10.51
N ALA A 49 -9.41 -9.38 9.39
CA ALA A 49 -9.66 -10.77 9.03
C ALA A 49 -8.38 -11.51 8.60
N HIS A 50 -7.33 -10.79 8.17
CA HIS A 50 -6.05 -11.40 7.81
C HIS A 50 -5.32 -12.01 9.01
N TYR A 51 -5.68 -11.60 10.24
CA TYR A 51 -5.14 -12.09 11.50
C TYR A 51 -6.16 -12.93 12.30
N ALA A 52 -7.27 -13.34 11.68
CA ALA A 52 -8.26 -14.17 12.38
C ALA A 52 -7.65 -15.55 12.70
N GLY A 53 -7.68 -15.92 13.98
CA GLY A 53 -7.05 -17.12 14.52
C GLY A 53 -5.56 -16.99 14.82
N GLU A 54 -4.97 -15.80 14.67
CA GLU A 54 -3.53 -15.55 14.84
C GLU A 54 -3.21 -14.70 16.11
N GLU A 55 -1.97 -14.80 16.56
CA GLU A 55 -1.31 -13.84 17.45
C GLU A 55 -0.96 -12.57 16.68
N ALA A 56 -1.52 -11.45 17.12
CA ALA A 56 -1.49 -10.18 16.41
C ALA A 56 -0.93 -9.02 17.23
N THR A 57 -0.21 -9.27 18.34
CA THR A 57 0.32 -8.21 19.21
C THR A 57 1.21 -7.24 18.46
N ASP A 58 2.19 -7.74 17.70
CA ASP A 58 3.14 -6.87 16.99
C ASP A 58 2.45 -6.07 15.88
N ALA A 59 1.54 -6.70 15.13
CA ALA A 59 0.70 -6.01 14.14
C ALA A 59 -0.21 -4.96 14.79
N PHE A 60 -0.84 -5.29 15.92
CA PHE A 60 -1.66 -4.35 16.68
C PHE A 60 -0.85 -3.12 17.10
N ASN A 61 0.37 -3.32 17.59
CA ASN A 61 1.26 -2.24 18.00
C ASN A 61 1.78 -1.41 16.80
N ALA A 62 1.96 -2.02 15.63
CA ALA A 62 2.44 -1.33 14.43
C ALA A 62 1.35 -0.46 13.77
N PHE A 63 0.12 -0.96 13.68
CA PHE A 63 -0.97 -0.26 12.98
C PHE A 63 -1.70 0.82 13.81
N HIS A 64 -1.46 0.88 15.12
CA HIS A 64 -2.19 1.78 16.02
C HIS A 64 -1.27 2.80 16.72
N PRO A 65 -1.17 4.03 16.18
CA PRO A 65 -0.33 5.08 16.78
C PRO A 65 -0.73 5.52 18.19
N ASP A 66 -2.00 5.34 18.58
CA ASP A 66 -2.54 5.71 19.89
C ASP A 66 -3.14 4.47 20.59
N LEU A 67 -2.26 3.70 21.22
CA LEU A 67 -2.64 2.45 21.91
C LEU A 67 -3.62 2.70 23.07
N ASP A 68 -3.48 3.82 23.78
CA ASP A 68 -4.35 4.18 24.89
C ASP A 68 -5.80 4.42 24.44
N PHE A 69 -5.97 5.06 23.28
CA PHE A 69 -7.28 5.23 22.66
C PHE A 69 -7.85 3.89 22.20
N VAL A 70 -7.06 3.09 21.47
CA VAL A 70 -7.55 1.85 20.83
C VAL A 70 -7.87 0.76 21.87
N ARG A 71 -7.10 0.66 22.96
CA ARG A 71 -7.36 -0.29 24.06
C ARG A 71 -8.73 -0.10 24.73
N LYS A 72 -9.36 1.08 24.60
CA LYS A 72 -10.74 1.30 25.09
C LYS A 72 -11.77 0.46 24.34
N PHE A 73 -11.50 0.13 23.07
CA PHE A 73 -12.38 -0.71 22.25
C PHE A 73 -12.17 -2.20 22.47
N LEU A 74 -11.03 -2.62 23.05
CA LEU A 74 -10.71 -4.02 23.30
C LEU A 74 -11.48 -4.61 24.49
N LYS A 75 -11.74 -3.81 25.53
CA LYS A 75 -12.42 -4.27 26.76
C LYS A 75 -13.72 -5.05 26.51
N PRO A 76 -14.68 -4.57 25.70
CA PRO A 76 -15.92 -5.32 25.44
C PRO A 76 -15.75 -6.53 24.52
N LEU A 77 -14.58 -6.73 23.92
CA LEU A 77 -14.30 -7.83 22.99
C LEU A 77 -13.57 -9.00 23.67
N LEU A 78 -13.05 -8.79 24.88
CA LEU A 78 -12.27 -9.77 25.63
C LEU A 78 -13.16 -10.97 26.01
N ILE A 79 -12.70 -12.17 25.66
CA ILE A 79 -13.41 -13.42 26.00
C ILE A 79 -12.58 -14.33 26.91
N GLY A 80 -11.29 -14.09 27.06
CA GLY A 80 -10.41 -14.87 27.93
C GLY A 80 -8.94 -14.49 27.79
N GLU A 81 -8.08 -15.20 28.50
CA GLU A 81 -6.63 -15.11 28.42
C GLU A 81 -6.07 -16.47 28.03
N LEU A 82 -4.94 -16.50 27.32
CA LEU A 82 -4.27 -17.76 26.99
C LEU A 82 -3.82 -18.46 28.27
N ALA A 83 -3.92 -19.79 28.29
CA ALA A 83 -3.38 -20.57 29.39
C ALA A 83 -1.84 -20.39 29.46
N PRO A 84 -1.21 -20.43 30.64
CA PRO A 84 0.25 -20.30 30.76
C PRO A 84 1.04 -21.33 29.95
N GLU A 85 0.44 -22.48 29.69
CA GLU A 85 0.99 -23.59 28.92
C GLU A 85 0.74 -23.46 27.42
N GLU A 86 -0.20 -22.60 27.00
CA GLU A 86 -0.51 -22.38 25.60
C GLU A 86 0.55 -21.47 24.97
N PRO A 87 1.14 -21.84 23.82
CA PRO A 87 2.13 -21.01 23.17
C PRO A 87 1.51 -19.67 22.78
N SER A 88 2.14 -18.60 23.24
CA SER A 88 1.75 -17.23 22.92
C SER A 88 1.95 -16.92 21.45
N LEU A 89 2.91 -17.55 20.78
CA LEU A 89 3.21 -17.35 19.36
C LEU A 89 2.44 -18.33 18.46
N ASP A 90 2.26 -17.94 17.19
CA ASP A 90 1.70 -18.81 16.16
C ASP A 90 2.66 -19.95 15.80
N ARG A 91 2.10 -21.07 15.36
CA ARG A 91 2.87 -22.24 14.92
C ARG A 91 3.80 -21.84 13.76
N GLY A 92 5.08 -22.22 13.86
CA GLY A 92 6.08 -21.92 12.84
C GLY A 92 6.74 -20.54 12.94
N LYS A 93 6.29 -19.66 13.85
CA LYS A 93 7.03 -18.43 14.18
C LYS A 93 8.17 -18.75 15.17
N SER A 94 9.36 -18.27 14.85
CA SER A 94 10.50 -18.37 15.77
C SER A 94 10.39 -17.32 16.89
N ALA A 95 10.42 -17.79 18.14
CA ALA A 95 10.46 -16.91 19.31
C ALA A 95 11.68 -15.99 19.29
N GLN A 96 12.83 -16.52 18.86
CA GLN A 96 14.07 -15.76 18.75
C GLN A 96 13.94 -14.62 17.73
N ILE A 97 13.42 -14.89 16.52
CA ILE A 97 13.23 -13.84 15.49
C ILE A 97 12.27 -12.76 15.99
N THR A 98 11.21 -13.14 16.70
CA THR A 98 10.23 -12.20 17.26
C THR A 98 10.87 -11.31 18.32
N GLU A 99 11.70 -11.87 19.19
CA GLU A 99 12.44 -11.13 20.21
C GLU A 99 13.49 -10.20 19.59
N ASP A 100 14.25 -10.68 18.61
CA ASP A 100 15.23 -9.89 17.86
C ASP A 100 14.57 -8.69 17.19
N PHE A 101 13.40 -8.87 16.56
CA PHE A 101 12.63 -7.79 15.96
C PHE A 101 12.17 -6.75 16.99
N ARG A 102 11.64 -7.20 18.14
CA ARG A 102 11.24 -6.30 19.23
C ARG A 102 12.42 -5.50 19.79
N ASN A 103 13.59 -6.14 19.92
CA ASN A 103 14.83 -5.49 20.35
C ASN A 103 15.32 -4.47 19.31
N LEU A 104 15.23 -4.79 18.02
CA LEU A 104 15.56 -3.86 16.93
C LEU A 104 14.64 -2.63 16.96
N LYS A 105 13.32 -2.83 17.08
CA LYS A 105 12.35 -1.73 17.22
C LYS A 105 12.69 -0.84 18.41
N LYS A 106 12.93 -1.43 19.58
CA LYS A 106 13.31 -0.69 20.78
C LYS A 106 14.59 0.11 20.59
N THR A 107 15.59 -0.46 19.93
CA THR A 107 16.84 0.24 19.58
C THR A 107 16.56 1.45 18.68
N ALA A 108 15.70 1.30 17.68
CA ALA A 108 15.30 2.41 16.81
C ALA A 108 14.51 3.51 17.56
N GLU A 109 13.68 3.15 18.54
CA GLU A 109 12.99 4.07 19.44
C GLU A 109 13.99 4.84 20.32
N ASP A 110 14.93 4.14 20.96
CA ASP A 110 15.97 4.71 21.82
C ASP A 110 16.89 5.66 21.04
N MET A 111 17.18 5.34 19.78
CA MET A 111 17.92 6.18 18.84
C MET A 111 17.11 7.37 18.29
N ASN A 112 15.83 7.49 18.65
CA ASN A 112 14.91 8.53 18.16
C ASN A 112 14.74 8.53 16.63
N LEU A 113 14.88 7.39 15.96
CA LEU A 113 14.80 7.30 14.49
C LEU A 113 13.38 7.57 13.95
N PHE A 114 12.35 7.41 14.80
CA PHE A 114 10.96 7.73 14.45
C PHE A 114 10.62 9.23 14.59
N LYS A 115 11.57 10.08 14.99
CA LYS A 115 11.34 11.52 15.09
C LYS A 115 11.34 12.16 13.70
N THR A 116 10.16 12.55 13.25
CA THR A 116 9.96 13.19 11.95
C THR A 116 10.66 14.56 11.84
N ASN A 117 11.29 14.83 10.69
CA ASN A 117 11.74 16.16 10.31
C ASN A 117 10.68 16.88 9.47
N HIS A 118 9.93 17.82 10.07
CA HIS A 118 8.87 18.54 9.35
C HIS A 118 9.37 19.45 8.22
N LEU A 119 10.58 20.00 8.34
CA LEU A 119 11.17 20.83 7.29
C LEU A 119 11.42 19.99 6.03
N PHE A 120 11.87 18.75 6.18
CA PHE A 120 12.06 17.82 5.08
C PHE A 120 10.75 17.60 4.29
N PHE A 121 9.66 17.24 4.96
CA PHE A 121 8.36 17.05 4.30
C PHE A 121 7.76 18.33 3.71
N PHE A 122 8.01 19.47 4.34
CA PHE A 122 7.64 20.77 3.79
C PHE A 122 8.40 21.06 2.49
N LEU A 123 9.70 20.80 2.45
CA LEU A 123 10.53 20.97 1.26
C LEU A 123 10.11 20.03 0.12
N LEU A 124 9.70 18.79 0.42
CA LEU A 124 9.13 17.89 -0.58
C LEU A 124 7.84 18.46 -1.19
N LEU A 125 6.94 19.00 -0.35
CA LEU A 125 5.73 19.66 -0.84
C LEU A 125 6.05 20.90 -1.67
N ALA A 126 6.99 21.74 -1.22
CA ALA A 126 7.42 22.93 -1.94
C ALA A 126 8.05 22.56 -3.30
N HIS A 127 8.83 21.48 -3.36
CA HIS A 127 9.39 20.94 -4.59
C HIS A 127 8.31 20.53 -5.60
N ILE A 128 7.25 19.83 -5.15
CA ILE A 128 6.10 19.47 -5.99
C ILE A 128 5.41 20.71 -6.56
N ILE A 129 5.11 21.71 -5.72
CA ILE A 129 4.46 22.96 -6.16
C ILE A 129 5.36 23.75 -7.11
N ALA A 130 6.68 23.75 -6.89
CA ALA A 130 7.64 24.37 -7.79
C ALA A 130 7.63 23.71 -9.17
N MET A 131 7.59 22.37 -9.24
CA MET A 131 7.49 21.66 -10.53
C MET A 131 6.19 21.95 -11.27
N GLU A 132 5.04 21.96 -10.58
CA GLU A 132 3.75 22.35 -11.19
C GLU A 132 3.81 23.78 -11.74
N SER A 133 4.47 24.70 -11.03
CA SER A 133 4.64 26.09 -11.44
C SER A 133 5.57 26.22 -12.65
N ILE A 134 6.67 25.46 -12.67
CA ILE A 134 7.62 25.39 -13.81
C ILE A 134 6.93 24.82 -15.04
N ALA A 135 6.15 23.76 -14.90
CA ALA A 135 5.39 23.17 -16.00
C ALA A 135 4.41 24.19 -16.61
N TRP A 136 3.61 24.86 -15.78
CA TRP A 136 2.71 25.91 -16.26
C TRP A 136 3.47 27.06 -16.94
N PHE A 137 4.53 27.56 -16.31
CA PHE A 137 5.35 28.65 -16.86
C PHE A 137 5.97 28.27 -18.21
N THR A 138 6.39 27.00 -18.38
CA THR A 138 6.98 26.50 -19.62
C THR A 138 6.01 26.65 -20.79
N VAL A 139 4.78 26.15 -20.65
CA VAL A 139 3.77 26.26 -21.71
C VAL A 139 3.30 27.71 -21.89
N PHE A 140 3.18 28.47 -20.80
CA PHE A 140 2.77 29.87 -20.85
C PHE A 140 3.77 30.75 -21.62
N TYR A 141 5.07 30.59 -21.36
CA TYR A 141 6.12 31.43 -21.94
C TYR A 141 6.59 30.94 -23.32
N PHE A 142 6.80 29.62 -23.49
CA PHE A 142 7.33 29.03 -24.72
C PHE A 142 6.23 28.53 -25.68
N GLY A 143 4.96 28.59 -25.28
CA GLY A 143 3.82 28.11 -26.07
C GLY A 143 3.63 26.58 -26.02
N ASN A 144 2.72 26.08 -26.84
CA ASN A 144 2.29 24.66 -26.90
C ASN A 144 3.04 23.82 -27.97
N GLY A 145 4.23 24.26 -28.38
CA GLY A 145 5.07 23.50 -29.32
C GLY A 145 5.47 22.13 -28.76
N TRP A 146 5.91 21.21 -29.64
CA TRP A 146 6.20 19.82 -29.25
C TRP A 146 7.25 19.71 -28.13
N ILE A 147 8.33 20.51 -28.17
CA ILE A 147 9.39 20.51 -27.15
C ILE A 147 8.82 20.96 -25.80
N SER A 148 8.16 22.12 -25.78
CA SER A 148 7.54 22.68 -24.57
C SER A 148 6.53 21.71 -23.95
N THR A 149 5.71 21.08 -24.79
CA THR A 149 4.73 20.06 -24.37
C THR A 149 5.42 18.85 -23.73
N LEU A 150 6.47 18.30 -24.35
CA LEU A 150 7.19 17.15 -23.81
C LEU A 150 7.89 17.49 -22.49
N VAL A 151 8.60 18.63 -22.42
CA VAL A 151 9.24 19.09 -21.18
C VAL A 151 8.21 19.24 -20.07
N THR A 152 7.08 19.87 -20.37
CA THR A 152 5.96 20.03 -19.43
C THR A 152 5.41 18.66 -18.98
N ALA A 153 5.23 17.71 -19.90
CA ALA A 153 4.77 16.36 -19.56
C ALA A 153 5.72 15.66 -18.59
N PHE A 154 7.04 15.71 -18.83
CA PHE A 154 8.02 15.10 -17.94
C PHE A 154 8.06 15.77 -16.57
N VAL A 155 8.06 17.11 -16.51
CA VAL A 155 8.03 17.85 -15.23
C VAL A 155 6.77 17.52 -14.44
N LEU A 156 5.60 17.46 -15.09
CA LEU A 156 4.36 17.06 -14.43
C LEU A 156 4.38 15.59 -14.02
N ALA A 157 4.91 14.68 -14.84
CA ALA A 157 5.04 13.27 -14.47
C ALA A 157 5.94 13.10 -13.24
N THR A 158 7.06 13.82 -13.15
CA THR A 158 7.91 13.88 -11.95
C THR A 158 7.15 14.44 -10.76
N SER A 159 6.43 15.56 -10.93
CA SER A 159 5.57 16.13 -9.87
C SER A 159 4.55 15.12 -9.34
N GLN A 160 3.88 14.40 -10.25
CA GLN A 160 2.91 13.38 -9.88
C GLN A 160 3.57 12.20 -9.16
N ALA A 161 4.72 11.69 -9.63
CA ALA A 161 5.46 10.63 -8.95
C ALA A 161 5.86 11.06 -7.53
N GLN A 162 6.48 12.23 -7.37
CA GLN A 162 6.88 12.79 -6.07
C GLN A 162 5.69 13.01 -5.14
N ALA A 163 4.55 13.49 -5.64
CA ALA A 163 3.32 13.58 -4.85
C ALA A 163 2.79 12.20 -4.41
N GLY A 164 3.04 11.15 -5.21
CA GLY A 164 2.70 9.77 -4.88
C GLY A 164 3.49 9.23 -3.69
N TRP A 165 4.76 9.60 -3.61
CA TRP A 165 5.63 9.27 -2.48
C TRP A 165 5.29 10.11 -1.25
N LEU A 166 5.11 11.43 -1.40
CA LEU A 166 4.76 12.28 -0.28
C LEU A 166 3.42 11.89 0.35
N GLN A 167 2.41 11.54 -0.45
CA GLN A 167 1.13 11.09 0.10
C GLN A 167 1.25 9.74 0.82
N HIS A 168 2.21 8.89 0.45
CA HIS A 168 2.41 7.57 1.06
C HIS A 168 2.77 7.74 2.55
N ASP A 169 3.71 8.63 2.86
CA ASP A 169 4.13 8.91 4.24
C ASP A 169 2.99 9.51 5.09
N TYR A 170 2.25 10.48 4.53
CA TYR A 170 1.07 11.01 5.22
C TYR A 170 -0.02 9.96 5.38
N GLY A 171 -0.18 9.06 4.42
CA GLY A 171 -1.14 7.97 4.44
C GLY A 171 -0.83 6.92 5.51
N HIS A 172 0.45 6.73 5.82
CA HIS A 172 0.95 5.90 6.93
C HIS A 172 0.93 6.60 8.29
N LEU A 173 0.50 7.86 8.35
CA LEU A 173 0.47 8.67 9.57
C LEU A 173 1.85 8.93 10.19
N SER A 174 2.93 8.86 9.40
CA SER A 174 4.32 8.94 9.89
C SER A 174 4.86 10.37 10.05
N VAL A 175 4.15 11.39 9.54
CA VAL A 175 4.68 12.76 9.49
C VAL A 175 4.33 13.58 10.73
N TYR A 176 3.07 13.54 11.19
CA TYR A 176 2.61 14.27 12.38
C TYR A 176 2.27 13.32 13.52
N LYS A 177 2.59 13.74 14.77
CA LYS A 177 2.17 13.01 15.97
C LYS A 177 0.64 12.84 16.08
N LYS A 178 -0.12 13.85 15.65
CA LYS A 178 -1.59 13.81 15.64
C LYS A 178 -2.09 13.34 14.29
N SER A 179 -2.74 12.17 14.25
CA SER A 179 -3.29 11.56 13.02
C SER A 179 -4.19 12.49 12.20
N LYS A 180 -4.93 13.39 12.86
CA LYS A 180 -5.77 14.40 12.20
C LYS A 180 -5.00 15.21 11.15
N TRP A 181 -3.78 15.66 11.44
CA TRP A 181 -2.99 16.45 10.52
C TRP A 181 -2.48 15.63 9.34
N ASN A 182 -2.04 14.39 9.59
CA ASN A 182 -1.68 13.46 8.52
C ASN A 182 -2.86 13.26 7.56
N HIS A 183 -4.06 12.99 8.05
CA HIS A 183 -5.23 12.80 7.18
C HIS A 183 -5.61 14.04 6.37
N ILE A 184 -5.46 15.25 6.92
CA ILE A 184 -5.74 16.49 6.19
C ILE A 184 -4.75 16.65 5.04
N VAL A 185 -3.45 16.54 5.33
CA VAL A 185 -2.41 16.72 4.31
C VAL A 185 -2.43 15.57 3.31
N HIS A 186 -2.66 14.33 3.76
CA HIS A 186 -2.84 13.16 2.90
C HIS A 186 -3.93 13.40 1.85
N LYS A 187 -5.14 13.81 2.29
CA LYS A 187 -6.26 14.12 1.40
C LYS A 187 -5.96 15.25 0.43
N PHE A 188 -5.22 16.26 0.87
CA PHE A 188 -4.78 17.34 -0.01
C PHE A 188 -3.80 16.82 -1.08
N VAL A 189 -2.73 16.11 -0.69
CA VAL A 189 -1.71 15.64 -1.63
C VAL A 189 -2.28 14.59 -2.60
N ILE A 190 -2.95 13.54 -2.12
CA ILE A 190 -3.51 12.52 -3.02
C ILE A 190 -4.74 13.03 -3.79
N GLY A 191 -5.56 13.87 -3.17
CA GLY A 191 -6.82 14.35 -3.75
C GLY A 191 -6.64 15.56 -4.65
N HIS A 192 -6.14 16.67 -4.10
CA HIS A 192 -5.99 17.94 -4.84
C HIS A 192 -4.83 17.92 -5.84
N LEU A 193 -3.69 17.32 -5.47
CA LEU A 193 -2.50 17.32 -6.33
C LEU A 193 -2.44 16.15 -7.29
N LYS A 194 -3.16 15.04 -7.01
CA LYS A 194 -3.15 13.83 -7.86
C LYS A 194 -4.51 13.35 -8.35
N GLY A 195 -5.63 13.87 -7.87
CA GLY A 195 -6.95 13.44 -8.35
C GLY A 195 -7.40 12.06 -7.86
N ALA A 196 -6.82 11.54 -6.77
CA ALA A 196 -7.09 10.19 -6.25
C ALA A 196 -7.69 10.20 -4.83
N SER A 197 -8.23 9.05 -4.40
CA SER A 197 -8.92 8.92 -3.11
C SER A 197 -7.99 8.41 -2.01
N ALA A 198 -7.86 9.20 -0.94
CA ALA A 198 -7.16 8.80 0.29
C ALA A 198 -7.74 7.51 0.87
N LYS A 199 -9.08 7.39 0.94
CA LYS A 199 -9.74 6.20 1.46
C LYS A 199 -9.50 4.95 0.61
N TRP A 200 -9.56 5.07 -0.72
CA TRP A 200 -9.25 3.96 -1.62
C TRP A 200 -7.81 3.49 -1.44
N TRP A 201 -6.87 4.44 -1.39
CA TRP A 201 -5.46 4.16 -1.19
C TRP A 201 -5.22 3.49 0.17
N ASN A 202 -5.68 4.10 1.29
CA ASN A 202 -5.52 3.53 2.62
C ASN A 202 -6.12 2.13 2.72
N HIS A 203 -7.33 1.91 2.19
CA HIS A 203 -7.97 0.60 2.27
C HIS A 203 -7.14 -0.50 1.60
N ARG A 204 -6.58 -0.23 0.42
CA ARG A 204 -5.71 -1.18 -0.27
C ARG A 204 -4.36 -1.33 0.41
N HIS A 205 -3.71 -0.20 0.67
CA HIS A 205 -2.35 -0.14 1.19
C HIS A 205 -2.24 -0.77 2.58
N PHE A 206 -3.24 -0.58 3.45
CA PHE A 206 -3.25 -1.25 4.75
C PHE A 206 -3.40 -2.78 4.65
N GLN A 207 -4.07 -3.31 3.62
CA GLN A 207 -4.12 -4.76 3.40
C GLN A 207 -2.77 -5.28 2.92
N HIS A 208 -2.13 -4.55 2.01
CA HIS A 208 -0.78 -4.86 1.54
C HIS A 208 0.20 -4.92 2.71
N HIS A 209 0.30 -3.89 3.56
CA HIS A 209 1.22 -3.92 4.71
C HIS A 209 0.80 -4.87 5.83
N ALA A 210 -0.45 -5.32 5.89
CA ALA A 210 -0.87 -6.28 6.91
C ALA A 210 -0.32 -7.67 6.64
N LYS A 211 -0.36 -8.10 5.36
CA LYS A 211 0.16 -9.41 4.93
C LYS A 211 0.77 -9.28 3.53
N PRO A 212 1.90 -8.59 3.40
CA PRO A 212 2.49 -8.29 2.11
C PRO A 212 2.93 -9.55 1.38
N ASN A 213 2.71 -9.58 0.06
CA ASN A 213 3.03 -10.70 -0.82
C ASN A 213 2.39 -12.05 -0.42
N VAL A 214 1.37 -12.05 0.45
CA VAL A 214 0.60 -13.25 0.78
C VAL A 214 -0.60 -13.37 -0.13
N PHE A 215 -0.69 -14.47 -0.85
CA PHE A 215 -1.82 -14.72 -1.75
C PHE A 215 -3.17 -14.64 -1.03
N HIS A 216 -4.19 -14.09 -1.72
CA HIS A 216 -5.54 -13.83 -1.21
C HIS A 216 -5.69 -12.80 -0.09
N LYS A 217 -4.60 -12.44 0.62
CA LYS A 217 -4.59 -11.40 1.66
C LYS A 217 -4.12 -10.06 1.09
N ASP A 218 -3.05 -10.06 0.28
CA ASP A 218 -2.53 -8.87 -0.37
C ASP A 218 -3.29 -8.55 -1.69
N PRO A 219 -3.92 -7.37 -1.83
CA PRO A 219 -4.55 -6.96 -3.08
C PRO A 219 -3.55 -6.70 -4.22
N ASP A 220 -2.28 -6.44 -3.94
CA ASP A 220 -1.30 -5.99 -4.93
C ASP A 220 -0.73 -7.14 -5.76
N VAL A 221 -0.70 -8.36 -5.19
CA VAL A 221 -0.37 -9.60 -5.92
C VAL A 221 -1.59 -10.27 -6.56
N LYS A 222 -2.77 -9.63 -6.46
CA LYS A 222 -4.04 -10.12 -7.04
C LYS A 222 -4.28 -9.53 -8.43
N MET A 223 -3.35 -9.75 -9.34
CA MET A 223 -3.39 -9.28 -10.75
C MET A 223 -4.14 -10.24 -11.69
N LEU A 224 -4.97 -11.10 -11.13
CA LEU A 224 -5.71 -12.14 -11.83
C LEU A 224 -6.54 -11.57 -12.99
N HIS A 225 -6.65 -12.35 -14.06
CA HIS A 225 -7.23 -12.00 -15.36
C HIS A 225 -6.35 -11.13 -16.26
N VAL A 226 -5.14 -10.76 -15.84
CA VAL A 226 -4.13 -10.11 -16.71
C VAL A 226 -2.76 -10.76 -16.55
N PHE A 227 -2.32 -11.02 -15.30
CA PHE A 227 -1.04 -11.63 -14.99
C PHE A 227 -1.19 -12.74 -13.95
N VAL A 228 -0.23 -13.67 -13.94
CA VAL A 228 -0.03 -14.64 -12.84
C VAL A 228 1.34 -14.38 -12.21
N LEU A 229 1.40 -14.35 -10.88
CA LEU A 229 2.59 -14.03 -10.10
C LEU A 229 3.00 -15.22 -9.22
N GLY A 230 4.31 -15.50 -9.18
CA GLY A 230 4.86 -16.64 -8.46
C GLY A 230 4.55 -17.99 -9.12
N GLU A 231 5.18 -19.06 -8.61
CA GLU A 231 5.04 -20.41 -9.14
C GLU A 231 3.63 -20.97 -8.91
N GLN A 232 3.06 -20.71 -7.73
CA GLN A 232 1.79 -21.31 -7.32
C GLN A 232 0.60 -20.82 -8.15
N GLN A 233 0.49 -19.51 -8.43
CA GLN A 233 -0.58 -19.02 -9.32
C GLN A 233 -0.42 -19.62 -10.71
N ALA A 234 0.80 -19.67 -11.25
CA ALA A 234 1.04 -20.27 -12.57
C ALA A 234 0.59 -21.74 -12.61
N LEU A 235 0.87 -22.53 -11.57
CA LEU A 235 0.44 -23.92 -11.44
C LEU A 235 -1.09 -24.06 -11.29
N GLU A 236 -1.70 -23.29 -10.39
CA GLU A 236 -3.15 -23.34 -10.14
C GLU A 236 -3.94 -22.99 -11.40
N TYR A 237 -3.59 -21.88 -12.05
CA TYR A 237 -4.29 -21.38 -13.23
C TYR A 237 -3.94 -22.18 -14.50
N GLY A 238 -2.72 -22.72 -14.58
CA GLY A 238 -2.34 -23.68 -15.62
C GLY A 238 -3.21 -24.93 -15.58
N LYS A 239 -3.48 -25.48 -14.38
CA LYS A 239 -4.41 -26.62 -14.20
C LYS A 239 -5.85 -26.28 -14.59
N LYS A 240 -6.31 -25.05 -14.29
CA LYS A 240 -7.66 -24.57 -14.64
C LYS A 240 -7.87 -24.35 -16.14
N LYS A 241 -6.81 -24.35 -16.97
CA LYS A 241 -6.86 -24.16 -18.42
C LYS A 241 -7.70 -22.95 -18.85
N LEU A 242 -7.45 -21.79 -18.24
CA LEU A 242 -8.14 -20.55 -18.59
C LEU A 242 -7.85 -20.19 -20.07
N LYS A 243 -8.89 -20.08 -20.89
CA LYS A 243 -8.78 -19.97 -22.35
C LYS A 243 -8.37 -18.60 -22.89
N TYR A 244 -8.38 -17.55 -22.07
CA TYR A 244 -8.43 -16.17 -22.56
C TYR A 244 -7.09 -15.40 -22.51
N LEU A 245 -6.06 -15.91 -21.84
CA LEU A 245 -4.73 -15.27 -21.81
C LEU A 245 -3.60 -16.30 -21.84
N PRO A 246 -2.61 -16.16 -22.75
CA PRO A 246 -1.43 -17.01 -22.74
C PRO A 246 -0.48 -16.56 -21.63
N TYR A 247 -0.69 -17.03 -20.40
CA TYR A 247 0.16 -16.68 -19.25
C TYR A 247 1.64 -17.05 -19.48
N ASN A 248 1.91 -18.08 -20.28
CA ASN A 248 3.27 -18.48 -20.69
C ASN A 248 3.98 -17.39 -21.53
N HIS A 249 3.24 -16.47 -22.15
CA HIS A 249 3.77 -15.34 -22.91
C HIS A 249 3.65 -14.00 -22.15
N GLN A 250 3.32 -14.00 -20.85
CA GLN A 250 3.11 -12.76 -20.10
C GLN A 250 4.31 -11.81 -20.08
N HIS A 251 5.52 -12.35 -20.12
CA HIS A 251 6.75 -11.57 -20.24
C HIS A 251 6.81 -10.74 -21.54
N GLN A 252 6.14 -11.17 -22.61
CA GLN A 252 6.14 -10.48 -23.91
C GLN A 252 5.19 -9.28 -23.94
N TYR A 253 4.07 -9.35 -23.22
CA TYR A 253 3.07 -8.28 -23.19
C TYR A 253 3.07 -7.47 -21.90
N PHE A 254 3.84 -7.85 -20.88
CA PHE A 254 3.92 -7.14 -19.60
C PHE A 254 4.22 -5.65 -19.81
N PHE A 255 5.27 -5.31 -20.55
CA PHE A 255 5.65 -3.91 -20.80
C PHE A 255 4.67 -3.16 -21.72
N LEU A 256 3.83 -3.88 -22.46
CA LEU A 256 2.80 -3.28 -23.34
C LEU A 256 1.48 -3.02 -22.60
N ILE A 257 1.20 -3.76 -21.52
CA ILE A 257 -0.09 -3.74 -20.82
C ILE A 257 0.06 -3.24 -19.38
N GLY A 258 1.01 -3.77 -18.61
CA GLY A 258 1.20 -3.48 -17.19
C GLY A 258 1.50 -1.99 -16.95
N PRO A 259 2.74 -1.53 -17.21
CA PRO A 259 3.08 -0.13 -17.02
C PRO A 259 2.18 0.86 -17.79
N PRO A 260 1.84 0.65 -19.08
CA PRO A 260 1.00 1.61 -19.81
C PRO A 260 -0.42 1.79 -19.29
N LEU A 261 -1.06 0.75 -18.72
CA LEU A 261 -2.50 0.78 -18.41
C LEU A 261 -2.81 0.80 -16.91
N LEU A 262 -1.83 0.55 -16.03
CA LEU A 262 -2.06 0.41 -14.59
C LEU A 262 -2.65 1.67 -13.96
N ILE A 263 -1.97 2.81 -14.03
CA ILE A 263 -2.50 4.08 -13.50
C ILE A 263 -3.57 4.68 -14.42
N PRO A 264 -3.34 4.85 -15.74
CA PRO A 264 -4.26 5.61 -16.59
C PRO A 264 -5.64 4.99 -16.73
N LEU A 265 -5.74 3.65 -16.66
CA LEU A 265 -7.01 2.93 -16.81
C LEU A 265 -7.42 2.19 -15.54
N TYR A 266 -6.61 1.23 -15.08
CA TYR A 266 -7.05 0.28 -14.05
C TYR A 266 -7.30 0.96 -12.69
N PHE A 267 -6.30 1.68 -12.15
CA PHE A 267 -6.47 2.42 -10.90
C PHE A 267 -7.42 3.59 -11.06
N GLN A 268 -7.35 4.32 -12.18
CA GLN A 268 -8.26 5.44 -12.43
C GLN A 268 -9.74 5.02 -12.37
N TYR A 269 -10.07 3.89 -13.01
CA TYR A 269 -11.41 3.29 -12.94
C TYR A 269 -11.79 2.92 -11.50
N GLN A 270 -10.91 2.19 -10.80
CA GLN A 270 -11.20 1.76 -9.43
C GLN A 270 -11.37 2.93 -8.46
N ILE A 271 -10.55 3.96 -8.57
CA ILE A 271 -10.58 5.16 -7.73
C ILE A 271 -11.93 5.87 -7.90
N ILE A 272 -12.34 6.17 -9.14
CA ILE A 272 -13.61 6.83 -9.44
C ILE A 272 -14.78 5.98 -8.93
N MET A 273 -14.81 4.70 -9.30
CA MET A 273 -15.90 3.80 -8.92
C MET A 273 -16.00 3.65 -7.41
N THR A 274 -14.87 3.54 -6.70
CA THR A 274 -14.85 3.43 -5.25
C THR A 274 -15.43 4.69 -4.60
N MET A 275 -15.03 5.88 -5.07
CA MET A 275 -15.54 7.14 -4.52
C MET A 275 -17.06 7.27 -4.70
N ILE A 276 -17.59 6.87 -5.85
CA ILE A 276 -19.02 6.98 -6.15
C ILE A 276 -19.82 5.92 -5.38
N VAL A 277 -19.46 4.64 -5.52
CA VAL A 277 -20.21 3.51 -4.92
C VAL A 277 -20.23 3.60 -3.40
N HIS A 278 -19.11 3.95 -2.78
CA HIS A 278 -19.01 4.07 -1.32
C HIS A 278 -19.33 5.47 -0.81
N LYS A 279 -19.77 6.39 -1.69
CA LYS A 279 -20.19 7.75 -1.33
C LYS A 279 -19.11 8.54 -0.59
N HIS A 280 -17.86 8.43 -1.02
CA HIS A 280 -16.73 9.17 -0.46
C HIS A 280 -16.69 10.61 -1.00
N TRP A 281 -17.72 11.40 -0.68
CA TRP A 281 -17.93 12.73 -1.27
C TRP A 281 -16.80 13.72 -1.02
N VAL A 282 -16.13 13.64 0.14
CA VAL A 282 -14.98 14.51 0.45
C VAL A 282 -13.80 14.20 -0.48
N ASP A 283 -13.49 12.92 -0.67
CA ASP A 283 -12.42 12.49 -1.58
C ASP A 283 -12.78 12.84 -3.03
N LEU A 284 -14.05 12.68 -3.41
CA LEU A 284 -14.53 13.05 -4.74
C LEU A 284 -14.40 14.56 -4.98
N ALA A 285 -14.74 15.41 -4.01
CA ALA A 285 -14.59 16.86 -4.13
C ALA A 285 -13.13 17.26 -4.32
N TRP A 286 -12.20 16.64 -3.58
CA TRP A 286 -10.77 16.84 -3.79
C TRP A 286 -10.33 16.38 -5.20
N ALA A 287 -10.77 15.21 -5.65
CA ALA A 287 -10.45 14.73 -6.98
C ALA A 287 -10.99 15.65 -8.09
N ILE A 288 -12.23 16.13 -7.96
CA ILE A 288 -12.81 17.12 -8.87
C ILE A 288 -11.96 18.40 -8.91
N SER A 289 -11.49 18.86 -7.75
CA SER A 289 -10.63 20.06 -7.70
C SER A 289 -9.31 19.88 -8.47
N TYR A 290 -8.72 18.68 -8.47
CA TYR A 290 -7.55 18.36 -9.30
C TYR A 290 -7.87 18.48 -10.79
N TYR A 291 -8.93 17.81 -11.25
CA TYR A 291 -9.30 17.82 -12.67
C TYR A 291 -9.72 19.22 -13.13
N ALA A 292 -10.51 19.94 -12.32
CA ALA A 292 -10.90 21.32 -12.61
C ALA A 292 -9.65 22.21 -12.76
N ARG A 293 -8.72 22.16 -11.80
CA ARG A 293 -7.44 22.88 -11.87
C ARG A 293 -6.67 22.52 -13.13
N PHE A 294 -6.48 21.22 -13.42
CA PHE A 294 -5.73 20.77 -14.59
C PHE A 294 -6.36 21.27 -15.90
N PHE A 295 -7.65 21.07 -16.09
CA PHE A 295 -8.33 21.45 -17.32
C PHE A 295 -8.44 22.97 -17.49
N CYS A 296 -8.72 23.72 -16.42
CA CYS A 296 -8.68 25.19 -16.47
C CYS A 296 -7.29 25.71 -16.87
N THR A 297 -6.22 25.04 -16.43
CA THR A 297 -4.85 25.42 -16.75
C THR A 297 -4.47 25.08 -18.20
N TYR A 298 -4.81 23.89 -18.70
CA TYR A 298 -4.26 23.38 -19.97
C TYR A 298 -5.19 23.48 -21.18
N ILE A 299 -6.52 23.61 -20.99
CA ILE A 299 -7.47 23.83 -22.11
C ILE A 299 -7.13 25.07 -22.95
N PRO A 300 -6.72 26.22 -22.37
CA PRO A 300 -6.33 27.39 -23.17
C PRO A 300 -5.19 27.12 -24.16
N PHE A 301 -4.34 26.14 -23.89
CA PHE A 301 -3.19 25.80 -24.72
C PHE A 301 -3.45 24.64 -25.69
N TYR A 302 -4.14 23.60 -25.25
CA TYR A 302 -4.30 22.36 -26.01
C TYR A 302 -5.75 22.08 -26.47
N GLY A 303 -6.71 22.92 -26.08
CA GLY A 303 -8.13 22.63 -26.22
C GLY A 303 -8.58 21.45 -25.34
N ILE A 304 -9.85 21.08 -25.42
CA ILE A 304 -10.44 20.01 -24.59
C ILE A 304 -9.79 18.66 -24.90
N LEU A 305 -9.79 18.26 -26.18
CA LEU A 305 -9.25 16.96 -26.61
C LEU A 305 -7.74 16.88 -26.37
N GLY A 306 -6.98 17.92 -26.70
CA GLY A 306 -5.54 17.93 -26.47
C GLY A 306 -5.18 17.88 -24.99
N SER A 307 -5.92 18.55 -24.11
CA SER A 307 -5.70 18.47 -22.66
C SER A 307 -6.01 17.08 -22.10
N LEU A 308 -7.04 16.41 -22.62
CA LEU A 308 -7.35 15.02 -22.26
C LEU A 308 -6.22 14.07 -22.67
N LEU A 309 -5.71 14.19 -23.89
CA LEU A 309 -4.58 13.40 -24.38
C LEU A 309 -3.31 13.69 -23.57
N PHE A 310 -3.05 14.96 -23.28
CA PHE A 310 -1.91 15.41 -22.49
C PHE A 310 -1.94 14.83 -21.07
N LEU A 311 -3.10 14.87 -20.40
CA LEU A 311 -3.29 14.26 -19.09
C LEU A 311 -3.01 12.76 -19.12
N ASN A 312 -3.56 12.04 -20.11
CA ASN A 312 -3.34 10.60 -20.25
C ASN A 312 -1.86 10.28 -20.52
N PHE A 313 -1.16 11.11 -21.30
CA PHE A 313 0.26 10.94 -21.53
C PHE A 313 1.09 11.13 -20.26
N ILE A 314 0.77 12.14 -19.43
CA ILE A 314 1.41 12.32 -18.11
C ILE A 314 1.17 11.09 -17.22
N ARG A 315 -0.06 10.57 -17.19
CA ARG A 315 -0.39 9.36 -16.43
C ARG A 315 0.33 8.13 -16.96
N PHE A 316 0.50 8.02 -18.26
CA PHE A 316 1.28 6.96 -18.89
C PHE A 316 2.73 6.98 -18.40
N LEU A 317 3.38 8.16 -18.38
CA LEU A 317 4.74 8.32 -17.86
C LEU A 317 4.83 8.00 -16.36
N GLU A 318 3.90 8.54 -15.56
CA GLU A 318 3.80 8.25 -14.12
C GLU A 318 3.66 6.75 -13.85
N SER A 319 2.84 6.06 -14.64
CA SER A 319 2.58 4.63 -14.49
C SER A 319 3.83 3.78 -14.73
N HIS A 320 4.67 4.17 -15.69
CA HIS A 320 5.96 3.50 -15.91
C HIS A 320 6.91 3.68 -14.74
N TRP A 321 7.00 4.91 -14.24
CA TRP A 321 7.81 5.22 -13.06
C TRP A 321 7.33 4.40 -11.85
N PHE A 322 6.02 4.42 -11.57
CA PHE A 322 5.43 3.69 -10.45
C PHE A 322 5.68 2.18 -10.53
N VAL A 323 5.46 1.57 -11.70
CA VAL A 323 5.74 0.14 -11.87
C VAL A 323 7.22 -0.16 -11.71
N TRP A 324 8.11 0.65 -12.27
CA TRP A 324 9.54 0.46 -12.08
C TRP A 324 9.93 0.51 -10.60
N VAL A 325 9.42 1.49 -9.86
CA VAL A 325 9.70 1.64 -8.42
C VAL A 325 9.20 0.47 -7.61
N THR A 326 8.00 -0.03 -7.87
CA THR A 326 7.46 -1.18 -7.13
C THR A 326 8.10 -2.51 -7.55
N GLN A 327 8.54 -2.66 -8.80
CA GLN A 327 9.22 -3.88 -9.25
C GLN A 327 10.64 -4.00 -8.71
N MET A 328 11.37 -2.89 -8.52
CA MET A 328 12.78 -2.96 -8.12
C MET A 328 13.00 -3.48 -6.69
N ASN A 329 11.98 -3.44 -5.83
CA ASN A 329 12.12 -3.66 -4.39
C ASN A 329 10.99 -4.50 -3.76
N HIS A 330 9.77 -4.56 -4.32
CA HIS A 330 8.62 -5.21 -3.66
C HIS A 330 8.26 -6.62 -4.20
N ILE A 331 8.73 -6.99 -5.41
CA ILE A 331 8.30 -8.23 -6.10
C ILE A 331 9.49 -9.00 -6.70
N VAL A 332 10.68 -8.90 -6.08
CA VAL A 332 11.92 -9.43 -6.67
C VAL A 332 12.13 -10.92 -6.33
N MET A 333 11.53 -11.43 -5.25
CA MET A 333 11.75 -12.83 -4.82
C MET A 333 10.45 -13.60 -4.55
N GLU A 334 10.58 -14.87 -4.14
CA GLU A 334 9.51 -15.86 -4.08
C GLU A 334 8.24 -15.37 -3.35
N ILE A 335 7.09 -15.55 -4.01
CA ILE A 335 5.76 -15.26 -3.49
C ILE A 335 5.13 -16.61 -3.09
N ASP A 336 4.81 -16.80 -1.81
CA ASP A 336 4.30 -18.06 -1.26
C ASP A 336 2.95 -17.88 -0.53
N LEU A 337 2.26 -18.99 -0.24
CA LEU A 337 0.96 -19.05 0.45
C LEU A 337 1.06 -18.66 1.92
N ASP A 338 2.16 -19.01 2.60
CA ASP A 338 2.22 -19.03 4.07
C ASP A 338 3.50 -18.42 4.70
N HIS A 339 4.51 -17.98 3.93
CA HIS A 339 5.84 -17.62 4.48
C HIS A 339 6.38 -16.21 4.12
N TYR A 340 7.33 -15.77 4.95
CA TYR A 340 7.81 -14.41 5.26
C TYR A 340 8.00 -13.43 4.09
N SER A 341 7.33 -12.27 4.19
CA SER A 341 7.44 -11.11 3.28
C SER A 341 8.88 -10.57 3.11
N LEU A 342 9.74 -10.79 4.11
CA LEU A 342 11.16 -10.45 4.08
C LEU A 342 11.91 -11.05 2.88
N VAL A 343 11.47 -12.22 2.40
CA VAL A 343 12.08 -12.84 1.23
C VAL A 343 11.66 -12.09 -0.03
N ALA A 344 10.41 -11.67 -0.17
CA ALA A 344 9.93 -11.08 -1.43
C ALA A 344 10.46 -9.66 -1.72
N THR A 345 11.13 -9.02 -0.75
CA THR A 345 11.57 -7.62 -0.84
C THR A 345 13.08 -7.46 -0.71
N CYS A 346 13.65 -6.43 -1.34
CA CYS A 346 15.08 -6.12 -1.20
C CYS A 346 15.35 -4.62 -1.12
N ASN A 347 16.37 -4.24 -0.33
CA ASN A 347 16.86 -2.88 -0.32
C ASN A 347 17.68 -2.60 -1.58
N VAL A 348 17.45 -1.44 -2.19
CA VAL A 348 18.28 -0.93 -3.29
C VAL A 348 19.34 0.00 -2.70
N GLU A 349 20.53 0.00 -3.30
CA GLU A 349 21.68 0.81 -2.84
C GLU A 349 21.28 2.28 -2.62
N GLN A 350 21.67 2.82 -1.46
CA GLN A 350 21.37 4.20 -1.10
C GLN A 350 22.15 5.17 -2.00
N SER A 351 21.43 6.11 -2.59
CA SER A 351 22.02 7.28 -3.25
C SER A 351 21.01 8.42 -3.23
N PHE A 352 21.50 9.66 -3.35
CA PHE A 352 20.60 10.82 -3.46
C PHE A 352 19.58 10.65 -4.60
N PHE A 353 19.99 10.06 -5.72
CA PHE A 353 19.09 9.79 -6.84
C PHE A 353 18.06 8.72 -6.48
N ASN A 354 18.45 7.58 -5.92
CA ASN A 354 17.51 6.49 -5.59
C ASN A 354 16.50 6.91 -4.52
N ASP A 355 16.98 7.63 -3.50
CA ASP A 355 16.16 8.14 -2.40
C ASP A 355 15.11 9.14 -2.93
N TRP A 356 15.51 10.05 -3.82
CA TRP A 356 14.58 10.99 -4.47
C TRP A 356 13.66 10.29 -5.48
N PHE A 357 14.20 9.43 -6.34
CA PHE A 357 13.47 8.80 -7.45
C PHE A 357 12.37 7.85 -6.95
N SER A 358 12.66 7.08 -5.90
CA SER A 358 11.72 6.15 -5.27
C SER A 358 10.94 6.77 -4.11
N GLY A 359 11.33 7.97 -3.66
CA GLY A 359 10.75 8.58 -2.46
C GLY A 359 11.04 7.78 -1.19
N HIS A 360 12.27 7.24 -1.08
CA HIS A 360 12.76 6.39 0.01
C HIS A 360 12.15 4.99 0.08
N LEU A 361 11.30 4.61 -0.88
CA LEU A 361 10.78 3.24 -0.98
C LEU A 361 11.88 2.23 -1.32
N ASN A 362 13.09 2.66 -1.72
CA ASN A 362 14.26 1.80 -1.84
C ASN A 362 14.67 1.10 -0.53
N PHE A 363 14.14 1.53 0.63
CA PHE A 363 14.31 0.87 1.91
C PHE A 363 13.06 0.06 2.28
N GLN A 364 13.13 -1.26 2.24
CA GLN A 364 12.04 -2.20 2.51
C GLN A 364 11.85 -2.47 4.02
N ILE A 365 11.94 -1.42 4.83
CA ILE A 365 11.80 -1.52 6.30
C ILE A 365 10.34 -1.73 6.75
N GLU A 366 9.39 -1.65 5.82
CA GLU A 366 7.94 -1.56 6.05
C GLU A 366 7.17 -2.84 5.70
N HIS A 367 7.85 -3.90 5.23
CA HIS A 367 7.29 -5.17 4.75
C HIS A 367 7.72 -6.39 5.58
N GLN A 368 7.82 -6.25 6.90
CA GLN A 368 8.30 -7.32 7.80
C GLN A 368 7.19 -8.07 8.52
#